data_AF-A0A212CV23-F1
#
_entry.id   AF-A0A212CV23-F1
#
_cell.length_a   1.000
_cell.length_b   1.000
_cell.length_c   1.000
_cell.angle_alpha   90.00
_cell.angle_beta   90.00
_cell.angle_gamma   90.00
#
_symmetry.space_group_name_H-M   'P 1'
#
loop_
_entity.id
_entity.type
_entity.pdbx_description
1 polymer ?
#
loop_
_entity_poly.entity_id
_entity_poly.type
_entity_poly.pdbx_seq_one_letter_code
_entity_poly.pdbx_strand_id
1 'polypeptide(L)'
;LRPLALRSQKLGVAAVAHESALPLLPCPSPLLSFRLLEEPEEPKMLTPEEQLADKLRLKKLQEESDLELAKETFGVNNTVYGIDAMNPSSRDDFTEFGKLLKDKITQYEKSLYYANFLEALVRDVCISLEIDDLKKITNSLTVLCSEKQKQE
;
A
#
# COMPACT_ATOMS: atom_id res chain seq x y z
N LEU A 1 -56.04 30.25 14.96
CA LEU A 1 -56.68 29.16 15.75
C LEU A 1 -55.87 27.88 15.54
N ARG A 2 -55.15 27.41 16.56
CA ARG A 2 -54.63 26.02 16.64
C ARG A 2 -55.77 25.09 17.10
N PRO A 3 -55.72 23.77 16.82
CA PRO A 3 -55.11 22.81 17.75
C PRO A 3 -54.16 21.83 17.01
N LEU A 4 -52.97 21.46 17.48
CA LEU A 4 -52.58 20.73 18.70
C LEU A 4 -53.34 19.40 18.93
N ALA A 5 -52.73 18.32 18.44
CA ALA A 5 -52.79 16.98 19.04
C ALA A 5 -51.35 16.43 18.95
N LEU A 6 -50.54 16.51 20.02
CA LEU A 6 -50.42 15.54 21.11
C LEU A 6 -50.54 14.09 20.60
N ARG A 7 -49.43 13.35 20.50
CA ARG A 7 -48.69 12.68 21.59
C ARG A 7 -48.98 11.18 21.48
N SER A 8 -48.01 10.42 21.00
CA SER A 8 -47.86 9.04 21.46
C SER A 8 -46.37 8.69 21.47
N GLN A 9 -45.82 8.75 22.67
CA GLN A 9 -44.48 8.31 23.01
C GLN A 9 -44.66 7.27 24.14
N LYS A 10 -43.90 6.18 24.02
CA LYS A 10 -43.56 5.14 25.03
C LYS A 10 -44.58 4.05 25.35
N LEU A 11 -44.24 2.83 24.90
CA LEU A 11 -43.83 1.66 25.71
C LEU A 11 -42.88 0.83 24.79
N GLY A 12 -41.68 0.35 25.14
CA GLY A 12 -41.09 0.13 26.44
C GLY A 12 -41.27 -1.29 26.93
N VAL A 13 -40.83 -2.32 26.19
CA VAL A 13 -40.52 -3.66 26.75
C VAL A 13 -39.37 -4.32 25.98
N ALA A 14 -38.30 -4.64 26.70
CA ALA A 14 -37.19 -5.46 26.27
C ALA A 14 -37.60 -6.95 26.22
N ALA A 15 -37.11 -7.70 25.22
CA ALA A 15 -36.96 -9.14 25.33
C ALA A 15 -35.84 -9.60 24.41
N VAL A 16 -34.67 -9.79 25.02
CA VAL A 16 -33.62 -10.68 24.53
C VAL A 16 -34.19 -12.10 24.60
N ALA A 17 -34.27 -12.79 23.47
CA ALA A 17 -34.52 -14.23 23.44
C ALA A 17 -33.40 -14.90 22.64
N HIS A 18 -32.58 -15.60 23.41
CA HIS A 18 -31.45 -16.41 23.01
C HIS A 18 -32.01 -17.80 22.66
N GLU A 19 -32.12 -18.14 21.38
CA GLU A 19 -32.52 -19.50 20.99
C GLU A 19 -31.26 -20.32 20.70
N SER A 20 -30.73 -20.94 21.76
CA SER A 20 -29.81 -22.07 21.68
C SER A 20 -30.63 -23.36 21.70
N ALA A 21 -30.56 -24.16 20.64
CA ALA A 21 -30.97 -25.56 20.70
C ALA A 21 -30.20 -26.39 19.67
N LEU A 22 -29.14 -27.04 20.14
CA LEU A 22 -28.57 -28.25 19.53
C LEU A 22 -29.56 -29.42 19.72
N PRO A 23 -29.67 -30.35 18.77
CA PRO A 23 -30.05 -31.72 19.07
C PRO A 23 -28.85 -32.65 18.96
N LEU A 24 -28.54 -33.33 20.06
CA LEU A 24 -27.58 -34.41 20.18
C LEU A 24 -28.18 -35.75 19.73
N LEU A 25 -27.42 -36.48 18.88
CA LEU A 25 -27.23 -37.97 18.83
C LEU A 25 -28.38 -38.86 18.30
N PRO A 26 -28.13 -40.06 17.69
CA PRO A 26 -27.07 -41.03 18.03
C PRO A 26 -26.28 -41.66 16.85
N CYS A 27 -25.05 -42.10 17.15
CA CYS A 27 -24.28 -43.00 16.28
C CYS A 27 -24.88 -44.41 16.28
N PRO A 28 -24.86 -45.11 15.13
CA PRO A 28 -24.37 -46.48 15.15
C PRO A 28 -23.45 -46.79 13.97
N SER A 29 -22.29 -47.38 14.25
CA SER A 29 -21.52 -48.13 13.25
C SER A 29 -22.20 -49.48 12.97
N PRO A 30 -22.07 -50.05 11.75
CA PRO A 30 -21.15 -51.18 11.63
C PRO A 30 -20.41 -51.30 10.27
N LEU A 31 -19.10 -51.56 10.41
CA LEU A 31 -18.16 -52.41 9.66
C LEU A 31 -18.44 -52.91 8.22
N LEU A 32 -17.39 -52.72 7.39
CA LEU A 32 -16.75 -53.65 6.43
C LEU A 32 -17.60 -54.33 5.33
N SER A 33 -17.35 -53.98 4.05
CA SER A 33 -16.70 -54.89 3.07
C SER A 33 -16.50 -54.27 1.67
N PHE A 34 -15.22 -54.12 1.29
CA PHE A 34 -14.58 -54.54 0.02
C PHE A 34 -15.13 -54.19 -1.39
N ARG A 35 -14.16 -53.72 -2.22
CA ARG A 35 -13.90 -54.04 -3.65
C ARG A 35 -14.49 -53.02 -4.67
N LEU A 36 -13.81 -52.44 -5.67
CA LEU A 36 -12.45 -52.49 -6.23
C LEU A 36 -12.39 -51.47 -7.42
N LEU A 37 -11.18 -51.02 -7.76
CA LEU A 37 -10.71 -50.39 -9.02
C LEU A 37 -10.60 -48.86 -9.05
N GLU A 38 -9.46 -48.37 -8.56
CA GLU A 38 -8.64 -47.46 -9.38
C GLU A 38 -7.17 -47.85 -9.20
N GLU A 39 -6.45 -47.93 -10.32
CA GLU A 39 -5.13 -48.53 -10.48
C GLU A 39 -4.00 -47.80 -9.71
N PRO A 40 -2.87 -48.48 -9.42
CA PRO A 40 -1.82 -47.92 -8.58
C PRO A 40 -0.98 -46.91 -9.38
N GLU A 41 -1.12 -45.60 -9.12
CA GLU A 41 -0.01 -44.69 -9.41
C GLU A 41 1.04 -44.86 -8.31
N GLU A 42 2.19 -45.37 -8.75
CA GLU A 42 3.37 -45.68 -7.97
C GLU A 42 3.68 -44.58 -6.93
N PRO A 43 3.89 -44.92 -5.64
CA PRO A 43 4.51 -43.98 -4.74
C PRO A 43 5.95 -43.79 -5.23
N LYS A 44 6.18 -42.75 -6.03
CA LYS A 44 7.52 -42.19 -6.23
C LYS A 44 8.00 -41.81 -4.84
N MET A 45 8.79 -42.70 -4.25
CA MET A 45 9.48 -42.46 -2.99
C MET A 45 10.45 -41.31 -3.24
N LEU A 46 9.96 -40.08 -3.02
CA LEU A 46 10.77 -38.88 -2.96
C LEU A 46 11.85 -39.16 -1.94
N THR A 47 13.09 -39.15 -2.40
CA THR A 47 14.27 -39.35 -1.58
C THR A 47 14.23 -38.37 -0.40
N PRO A 48 14.81 -38.70 0.78
CA PRO A 48 14.89 -37.76 1.91
C PRO A 48 15.55 -36.42 1.53
N GLU A 49 16.33 -36.42 0.44
CA GLU A 49 16.94 -35.25 -0.18
C GLU A 49 15.92 -34.37 -0.94
N GLU A 50 14.98 -34.96 -1.69
CA GLU A 50 13.89 -34.24 -2.36
C GLU A 50 12.89 -33.64 -1.36
N GLN A 51 12.56 -34.36 -0.28
CA GLN A 51 11.67 -33.82 0.76
C GLN A 51 12.27 -32.60 1.47
N LEU A 52 13.59 -32.58 1.63
CA LEU A 52 14.31 -31.41 2.14
C LEU A 52 14.27 -30.24 1.16
N ALA A 53 14.43 -30.51 -0.14
CA ALA A 53 14.37 -29.49 -1.18
C ALA A 53 12.99 -28.83 -1.26
N ASP A 54 11.91 -29.62 -1.20
CA ASP A 54 10.54 -29.11 -1.20
C ASP A 54 10.22 -28.28 0.04
N LYS A 55 10.66 -28.74 1.21
CA LYS A 55 10.54 -27.96 2.46
C LYS A 55 11.31 -26.64 2.37
N LEU A 56 12.50 -26.64 1.79
CA LEU A 56 13.31 -25.44 1.62
C LEU A 56 12.63 -24.45 0.65
N ARG A 57 11.99 -24.95 -0.40
CA ARG A 57 11.26 -24.14 -1.38
C ARG A 57 10.03 -23.48 -0.76
N LEU A 58 9.25 -24.23 0.01
CA LEU A 58 8.11 -23.70 0.77
C LEU A 58 8.54 -22.64 1.78
N LYS A 59 9.66 -22.87 2.49
CA LYS A 59 10.20 -21.91 3.45
C LYS A 59 10.62 -20.61 2.78
N LYS A 60 11.29 -20.67 1.62
CA LYS A 60 11.64 -19.46 0.84
C LYS A 60 10.41 -18.70 0.37
N LEU A 61 9.40 -19.40 -0.15
CA LEU A 61 8.16 -18.77 -0.60
C LEU A 61 7.45 -18.05 0.55
N GLN A 62 7.48 -18.63 1.75
CA GLN A 62 6.91 -18.02 2.94
C GLN A 62 7.76 -16.83 3.42
N GLU A 63 9.08 -16.95 3.45
CA GLU A 63 9.98 -15.84 3.76
C GLU A 63 9.82 -14.66 2.78
N GLU A 64 9.63 -14.94 1.49
CA GLU A 64 9.36 -13.93 0.45
C GLU A 64 8.00 -13.25 0.68
N SER A 65 6.96 -14.03 0.97
CA SER A 65 5.63 -13.51 1.31
C SER A 65 5.65 -12.66 2.59
N ASP A 66 6.33 -13.12 3.64
CA ASP A 66 6.45 -12.41 4.91
C ASP A 66 7.25 -11.12 4.73
N LEU A 67 8.30 -11.14 3.89
CA LEU A 67 9.11 -9.98 3.56
C LEU A 67 8.33 -8.96 2.73
N GLU A 68 7.48 -9.39 1.80
CA GLU A 68 6.58 -8.51 1.04
C GLU A 68 5.54 -7.86 1.96
N LEU A 69 4.89 -8.65 2.81
CA LEU A 69 3.96 -8.14 3.82
C LEU A 69 4.63 -7.19 4.81
N ALA A 70 5.87 -7.47 5.22
CA ALA A 70 6.64 -6.60 6.09
C ALA A 70 7.01 -5.29 5.39
N LYS A 71 7.34 -5.30 4.09
CA LYS A 71 7.55 -4.06 3.33
C LYS A 71 6.31 -3.18 3.34
N GLU A 72 5.12 -3.78 3.12
CA GLU A 72 3.84 -3.07 3.17
C GLU A 72 3.48 -2.57 4.57
N THR A 73 3.71 -3.40 5.60
CA THR A 73 3.34 -3.10 7.00
C THR A 73 4.29 -2.09 7.65
N PHE A 74 5.59 -2.17 7.37
CA PHE A 74 6.62 -1.29 7.93
C PHE A 74 7.02 -0.15 6.99
N GLY A 75 6.40 -0.04 5.81
CA GLY A 75 6.49 1.14 4.93
C GLY A 75 7.79 1.26 4.12
N VAL A 76 8.42 0.14 3.74
CA VAL A 76 9.64 0.16 2.90
C VAL A 76 9.35 0.58 1.45
N ASN A 77 8.08 0.60 1.07
CA ASN A 77 7.54 1.21 -0.15
C ASN A 77 6.80 2.50 0.23
N ASN A 78 7.56 3.58 0.41
CA ASN A 78 7.09 4.93 0.76
C ASN A 78 6.14 5.58 -0.28
N THR A 79 5.64 4.81 -1.26
CA THR A 79 4.69 5.25 -2.29
C THR A 79 3.23 5.23 -1.84
N VAL A 80 2.92 4.67 -0.66
CA VAL A 80 1.54 4.60 -0.14
C VAL A 80 1.05 5.95 0.41
N TYR A 81 1.95 6.82 0.84
CA TYR A 81 1.63 8.19 1.23
C TYR A 81 1.76 9.09 -0.02
N GLY A 82 0.63 9.53 -0.58
CA GLY A 82 0.64 10.50 -1.67
C GLY A 82 1.37 11.79 -1.29
N ILE A 83 1.84 12.56 -2.28
CA ILE A 83 2.56 13.83 -2.08
C ILE A 83 1.84 14.74 -1.07
N ASP A 84 0.50 14.76 -1.12
CA ASP A 84 -0.35 15.57 -0.24
C ASP A 84 -0.32 15.17 1.24
N ALA A 85 0.01 13.91 1.54
CA ALA A 85 0.06 13.38 2.91
C ALA A 85 1.46 13.44 3.54
N MET A 86 2.49 13.83 2.76
CA MET A 86 3.86 13.84 3.24
C MET A 86 4.16 15.08 4.10
N ASN A 87 4.81 14.87 5.24
CA ASN A 87 5.26 15.93 6.14
C ASN A 87 6.76 15.76 6.47
N PRO A 88 7.67 16.19 5.57
CA PRO A 88 9.09 15.92 5.70
C PRO A 88 9.72 16.66 6.88
N SER A 89 10.57 15.97 7.65
CA SER A 89 11.22 16.49 8.87
C SER A 89 12.73 16.24 8.92
N SER A 90 13.21 15.22 8.21
CA SER A 90 14.62 14.85 8.08
C SER A 90 15.18 15.17 6.69
N ARG A 91 16.51 15.19 6.53
CA ARG A 91 17.16 15.36 5.23
C ARG A 91 16.73 14.27 4.23
N ASP A 92 16.64 13.04 4.71
CA ASP A 92 16.21 11.90 3.89
C ASP A 92 14.74 12.05 3.49
N ASP A 93 13.89 12.55 4.38
CA ASP A 93 12.48 12.84 4.06
C ASP A 93 12.37 13.88 2.94
N PHE A 94 13.15 14.97 3.00
CA PHE A 94 13.18 15.98 1.95
C PHE A 94 13.77 15.46 0.64
N THR A 95 14.67 14.47 0.71
CA THR A 95 15.21 13.81 -0.48
C THR A 95 14.14 13.00 -1.20
N GLU A 96 13.35 12.22 -0.46
CA GLU A 96 12.24 11.45 -1.05
C GLU A 96 11.09 12.36 -1.48
N PHE A 97 10.76 13.41 -0.72
CA PHE A 97 9.74 14.40 -1.10
C PHE A 97 10.11 15.09 -2.42
N GLY A 98 11.38 15.51 -2.56
CA GLY A 98 11.89 16.12 -3.79
C GLY A 98 11.80 15.18 -5.00
N LYS A 99 12.04 13.87 -4.80
CA LYS A 99 11.90 12.86 -5.85
C LYS A 99 10.45 12.70 -6.30
N LEU A 100 9.50 12.60 -5.37
CA LEU A 100 8.07 12.51 -5.70
C LEU A 100 7.56 13.78 -6.41
N LEU A 101 7.98 14.97 -5.96
CA LEU A 101 7.64 16.23 -6.62
C LEU A 101 8.20 16.29 -8.04
N LYS A 102 9.48 15.95 -8.22
CA LYS A 102 10.12 15.89 -9.54
C LYS A 102 9.32 14.97 -10.47
N ASP A 103 9.08 13.73 -10.05
CA ASP A 103 8.38 12.73 -10.86
C ASP A 103 6.95 13.16 -11.20
N LYS A 104 6.28 13.92 -10.31
CA LYS A 104 4.95 14.46 -10.58
C LYS A 104 4.97 15.63 -11.56
N ILE A 105 5.93 16.54 -11.40
CA ILE A 105 6.06 17.75 -12.22
C ILE A 105 6.47 17.39 -13.65
N THR A 106 7.47 16.51 -13.82
CA THR A 106 8.02 16.16 -15.14
C THR A 106 7.06 15.36 -16.03
N GLN A 107 5.97 14.80 -15.48
CA GLN A 107 4.89 14.19 -16.27
C GLN A 107 4.30 15.14 -17.33
N TYR A 108 4.41 16.44 -17.12
CA TYR A 108 3.84 17.47 -17.97
C TYR A 108 4.87 18.22 -18.81
N GLU A 109 6.11 17.72 -18.92
CA GLU A 109 7.22 18.42 -19.61
C GLU A 109 6.95 18.73 -21.09
N LYS A 110 6.05 17.99 -21.74
CA LYS A 110 5.65 18.19 -23.14
C LYS A 110 4.55 19.25 -23.32
N SER A 111 3.98 19.74 -22.22
CA SER A 111 2.94 20.77 -22.26
C SER A 111 3.52 22.11 -22.68
N LEU A 112 2.82 22.84 -23.56
CA LEU A 112 3.19 24.20 -23.94
C LEU A 112 3.18 25.18 -22.76
N TYR A 113 2.47 24.84 -21.68
CA TYR A 113 2.40 25.65 -20.46
C TYR A 113 3.53 25.35 -19.46
N TYR A 114 4.35 24.32 -19.70
CA TYR A 114 5.30 23.80 -18.71
C TYR A 114 6.35 24.84 -18.31
N ALA A 115 6.90 25.57 -19.27
CA ALA A 115 7.92 26.59 -19.00
C ALA A 115 7.38 27.72 -18.10
N ASN A 116 6.23 28.30 -18.46
CA ASN A 116 5.63 29.39 -17.70
C ASN A 116 5.17 28.93 -16.31
N PHE A 117 4.66 27.69 -16.20
CA PHE A 117 4.32 27.09 -14.93
C PHE A 117 5.56 26.94 -14.02
N LEU A 118 6.67 26.40 -14.54
CA LEU A 118 7.90 26.26 -13.77
C LEU A 118 8.48 27.61 -13.35
N GLU A 119 8.44 28.61 -14.22
CA GLU A 119 8.89 29.96 -13.89
C GLU A 119 8.14 30.53 -12.68
N ALA A 120 6.81 30.46 -12.70
CA ALA A 120 5.97 30.92 -11.59
C ALA A 120 6.22 30.09 -10.32
N LEU A 121 6.24 28.75 -10.43
CA LEU A 121 6.46 27.86 -9.30
C LEU A 121 7.79 28.13 -8.60
N VAL A 122 8.90 28.21 -9.36
CA VAL A 122 10.24 28.46 -8.82
C VAL A 122 10.29 29.81 -8.10
N ARG A 123 9.67 30.85 -8.67
CA ARG A 123 9.58 32.16 -8.03
C ARG A 123 8.83 32.08 -6.70
N ASP A 124 7.67 31.44 -6.68
CA ASP A 124 6.79 31.39 -5.52
C ASP A 124 7.40 30.59 -4.36
N VAL A 125 8.09 29.47 -4.63
CA VAL A 125 8.75 28.68 -3.58
C VAL A 125 10.04 29.32 -3.06
N CYS A 126 10.67 30.21 -3.84
CA CYS A 126 11.91 30.87 -3.45
C CYS A 126 11.71 32.25 -2.79
N ILE A 127 10.51 32.81 -2.80
CA ILE A 127 10.26 34.19 -2.36
C ILE A 127 10.62 34.46 -0.89
N SER A 128 10.52 33.44 -0.02
CA SER A 128 10.82 33.54 1.41
C SER A 128 12.26 33.19 1.78
N LEU A 129 13.11 32.84 0.81
CA LEU A 129 14.49 32.46 1.06
C LEU A 129 15.37 33.67 1.37
N GLU A 130 16.40 33.46 2.19
CA GLU A 130 17.44 34.45 2.37
C GLU A 130 18.26 34.64 1.10
N ILE A 131 18.87 35.84 0.97
CA ILE A 131 19.60 36.24 -0.23
C ILE A 131 20.71 35.24 -0.60
N ASP A 132 21.41 34.70 0.39
CA ASP A 132 22.52 33.78 0.12
C ASP A 132 22.06 32.41 -0.35
N ASP A 133 20.92 31.92 0.13
CA ASP A 133 20.32 30.68 -0.38
C ASP A 133 19.71 30.88 -1.77
N LEU A 134 19.08 32.02 -2.03
CA LEU A 134 18.59 32.37 -3.36
C LEU A 134 19.74 32.45 -4.38
N LYS A 135 20.89 33.02 -4.00
CA LYS A 135 22.10 33.06 -4.85
C LYS A 135 22.59 31.65 -5.18
N LYS A 136 22.60 30.72 -4.20
CA LYS A 136 23.02 29.32 -4.45
C LYS A 136 22.15 28.68 -5.54
N ILE A 137 20.82 28.79 -5.41
CA ILE A 137 19.87 28.24 -6.40
C ILE A 137 20.06 28.90 -7.77
N THR A 138 20.18 30.22 -7.81
CA THR A 138 20.39 30.99 -9.05
C THR A 138 21.67 30.57 -9.77
N ASN A 139 22.76 30.38 -9.02
CA ASN A 139 24.04 29.93 -9.58
C ASN A 139 23.92 28.51 -10.16
N SER A 140 23.24 27.58 -9.48
CA SER A 140 22.98 26.24 -10.01
C SER A 140 22.23 26.27 -11.35
N LEU A 141 21.21 27.13 -11.49
CA LEU A 141 20.47 27.29 -12.75
C LEU A 141 21.32 27.95 -13.85
N THR A 142 22.16 28.91 -13.50
CA THR A 142 23.08 29.58 -14.44
C THR A 142 24.12 28.61 -15.00
N VAL A 143 24.66 27.74 -14.14
CA VAL A 143 25.56 26.65 -14.55
C VAL A 143 24.84 25.69 -15.50
N LEU A 144 23.64 25.21 -15.13
CA LEU A 144 22.85 24.32 -15.98
C LEU A 144 22.53 24.93 -17.36
N CYS A 145 22.23 26.23 -17.41
CA CYS A 145 22.00 26.95 -18.66
C CYS A 145 23.26 26.93 -19.55
N SER A 146 24.41 27.23 -18.95
CA SER A 146 25.71 27.20 -19.64
C SER A 146 26.09 25.78 -20.12
N GLU A 147 25.72 24.74 -19.36
CA GLU A 147 25.92 23.34 -19.75
C GLU A 147 25.06 22.96 -20.96
N LYS A 148 23.79 23.36 -21.00
CA LYS A 148 22.89 23.11 -22.12
C LYS A 148 23.34 23.82 -23.41
N GLN A 149 23.75 25.08 -23.32
CA GLN A 149 24.25 25.84 -24.47
C GLN A 149 25.49 25.22 -25.14
N LYS A 150 26.29 24.45 -24.40
CA LYS A 150 27.46 23.75 -24.94
C LYS A 150 27.10 22.42 -25.64
N GLN A 151 25.93 21.86 -25.34
CA GLN A 151 25.45 20.60 -25.90
C GLN A 151 24.63 20.81 -27.19
N GLU A 152 24.13 22.03 -27.41
CA GLU A 152 23.54 22.50 -28.67
C GLU A 152 24.63 22.80 -29.70
#